data_AF-Q6AC45-F1
#
_entry.id   AF-Q6AC45-F1
#
_cell.length_a   1.000
_cell.length_b   1.000
_cell.length_c   1.000
_cell.angle_alpha   90.00
_cell.angle_beta   90.00
_cell.angle_gamma   90.00
#
_symmetry.space_group_name_H-M   'P 1'
#
loop_
_entity.id
_entity.type
_entity.pdbx_description
1 polymer ?
#
loop_
_entity_poly.entity_id
_entity_poly.type
_entity_poly.pdbx_seq_one_letter_code
_entity_poly.pdbx_strand_id
1 'polypeptide(L)'
;MANILKVTIDGEKTEVDLDKLTFAEGRAIEKVTGKEFREAITSQSLTSVQAIIWVTWKRHHPGVAFSDFDDRAITDIEIDLEKDDGTPPENPTVPAAEG
;
A
#
# COMPACT_ATOMS: atom_id res chain seq x y z
N MET A 1 -2.87 1.48 15.51
CA MET A 1 -3.76 2.32 14.67
C MET A 1 -3.86 1.65 13.30
N ALA A 2 -4.67 2.17 12.38
CA ALA A 2 -4.77 1.57 11.04
C ALA A 2 -3.96 2.43 10.07
N ASN A 3 -3.33 1.81 9.08
CA ASN A 3 -2.62 2.53 8.02
C ASN A 3 -3.66 3.07 7.03
N ILE A 4 -3.90 4.39 7.06
CA ILE A 4 -4.95 5.03 6.27
C ILE A 4 -4.36 5.99 5.23
N LEU A 5 -4.82 5.88 4.00
CA LEU A 5 -4.57 6.83 2.93
C LEU A 5 -5.87 7.59 2.63
N LYS A 6 -5.82 8.92 2.71
CA LYS A 6 -6.92 9.80 2.28
C LYS A 6 -6.50 10.52 1.01
N VAL A 7 -7.39 10.55 0.02
CA VAL A 7 -7.09 11.15 -1.28
C VAL A 7 -8.36 11.67 -1.94
N THR A 8 -8.24 12.75 -2.69
CA THR A 8 -9.30 13.24 -3.58
C THR A 8 -8.98 12.86 -5.02
N ILE A 9 -9.87 12.11 -5.68
CA ILE A 9 -9.71 11.65 -7.07
C ILE A 9 -10.89 12.21 -7.87
N ASP A 10 -10.62 13.03 -8.90
CA ASP A 10 -11.67 13.70 -9.69
C ASP A 10 -12.68 14.50 -8.82
N GLY A 11 -12.23 15.02 -7.68
CA GLY A 11 -13.07 15.74 -6.71
C GLY A 11 -13.80 14.85 -5.69
N GLU A 12 -13.68 13.52 -5.79
CA GLU A 12 -14.25 12.55 -4.85
C GLU A 12 -13.26 12.19 -3.74
N LYS A 13 -13.66 12.41 -2.48
CA LYS A 13 -12.85 12.04 -1.32
C LYS A 13 -12.97 10.56 -1.03
N THR A 14 -11.83 9.88 -1.04
CA THR A 14 -11.69 8.46 -0.77
C THR A 14 -10.80 8.24 0.44
N GLU A 15 -11.25 7.37 1.34
CA GLU A 15 -10.44 6.86 2.45
C GLU A 15 -10.13 5.39 2.20
N VAL A 16 -8.84 5.04 2.27
CA VAL A 16 -8.31 3.74 1.94
C VAL A 16 -7.64 3.15 3.16
N ASP A 17 -8.13 2.00 3.60
CA ASP A 17 -7.52 1.18 4.64
C ASP A 17 -6.49 0.22 4.01
N LEU A 18 -5.21 0.53 4.21
CA LEU A 18 -4.08 -0.22 3.64
C LEU A 18 -3.90 -1.59 4.30
N ASP A 19 -4.42 -1.79 5.51
CA ASP A 19 -4.39 -3.08 6.21
C ASP A 19 -5.47 -4.04 5.68
N LYS A 20 -6.41 -3.55 4.86
CA LYS A 20 -7.49 -4.34 4.23
C LYS A 20 -7.29 -4.56 2.74
N LEU A 21 -6.05 -4.57 2.26
CA LEU A 21 -5.73 -4.96 0.88
C LEU A 21 -5.84 -6.48 0.70
N THR A 22 -6.45 -6.90 -0.40
CA THR A 22 -6.55 -8.31 -0.78
C THR A 22 -5.26 -8.78 -1.44
N PHE A 23 -5.03 -10.10 -1.49
CA PHE A 23 -3.88 -10.67 -2.20
C PHE A 23 -3.81 -10.26 -3.68
N ALA A 24 -4.96 -10.15 -4.35
CA ALA A 24 -5.02 -9.74 -5.75
C ALA A 24 -4.54 -8.29 -5.95
N GLU A 25 -4.88 -7.41 -5.01
CA GLU A 25 -4.47 -6.01 -5.02
C GLU A 25 -3.00 -5.86 -4.68
N GLY A 26 -2.51 -6.60 -3.67
CA GLY A 26 -1.09 -6.65 -3.35
C GLY A 26 -0.26 -7.09 -4.56
N ARG A 27 -0.66 -8.18 -5.24
CA ARG A 27 0.00 -8.63 -6.48
C ARG A 27 -0.09 -7.61 -7.62
N ALA A 28 -1.17 -6.85 -7.70
CA ALA A 28 -1.30 -5.81 -8.72
C ALA A 28 -0.34 -4.65 -8.45
N ILE A 29 -0.19 -4.23 -7.19
CA ILE A 29 0.79 -3.22 -6.75
C ILE A 29 2.21 -3.67 -7.09
N GLU A 30 2.58 -4.91 -6.74
CA GLU A 30 3.92 -5.45 -7.04
C GLU A 30 4.23 -5.41 -8.54
N LYS A 31 3.26 -5.78 -9.38
CA LYS A 31 3.42 -5.80 -10.84
C LYS A 31 3.70 -4.43 -11.45
N VAL A 32 3.00 -3.39 -11.00
CA VAL A 32 3.14 -2.04 -11.57
C VAL A 32 4.31 -1.27 -10.98
N THR A 33 4.70 -1.58 -9.75
CA THR A 33 5.84 -0.93 -9.08
C THR A 33 7.16 -1.63 -9.33
N GLY A 34 7.14 -2.93 -9.65
CA GLY A 34 8.34 -3.78 -9.74
C GLY A 34 8.97 -4.09 -8.37
N LYS A 35 8.26 -3.82 -7.28
CA LYS A 35 8.73 -3.98 -5.88
C LYS A 35 7.92 -5.04 -5.16
N GLU A 36 8.49 -5.61 -4.11
CA GLU A 36 7.74 -6.46 -3.16
C GLU A 36 6.68 -5.63 -2.43
N PHE A 37 5.55 -6.23 -2.07
CA PHE A 37 4.41 -5.52 -1.49
C PHE A 37 4.78 -4.64 -0.29
N ARG A 38 5.56 -5.17 0.67
CA ARG A 38 6.00 -4.42 1.86
C ARG A 38 6.81 -3.18 1.47
N GLU A 39 7.71 -3.30 0.50
CA GLU A 39 8.50 -2.18 0.01
C GLU A 39 7.60 -1.18 -0.74
N ALA A 40 6.67 -1.66 -1.55
CA ALA A 40 5.75 -0.79 -2.29
C ALA A 40 4.87 0.05 -1.36
N ILE A 41 4.33 -0.52 -0.28
CA ILE A 41 3.48 0.20 0.69
C ILE A 41 4.28 1.19 1.56
N THR A 42 5.49 0.82 1.97
CA THR A 42 6.34 1.67 2.83
C THR A 42 7.11 2.72 2.02
N SER A 43 7.35 2.47 0.75
CA SER A 43 8.00 3.41 -0.15
C SER A 43 7.05 4.55 -0.48
N GLN A 44 7.39 5.76 -0.04
CA GLN A 44 6.70 6.99 -0.42
C GLN A 44 7.06 7.45 -1.85
N SER A 45 7.34 6.51 -2.76
CA SER A 45 7.56 6.83 -4.17
C SER A 45 6.23 7.15 -4.86
N LEU A 46 6.25 8.07 -5.83
CA LEU A 46 5.03 8.48 -6.51
C LEU A 46 4.30 7.30 -7.17
N THR A 47 5.06 6.40 -7.82
CA THR A 47 4.50 5.18 -8.43
C THR A 47 3.87 4.23 -7.40
N SER A 48 4.47 4.10 -6.22
CA SER A 48 3.88 3.31 -5.12
C SER A 48 2.55 3.89 -4.66
N VAL A 49 2.51 5.20 -4.40
CA VAL A 49 1.30 5.90 -3.96
C VAL A 49 0.21 5.79 -5.03
N GLN A 50 0.56 6.03 -6.30
CA GLN A 50 -0.35 5.87 -7.44
C GLN A 50 -0.87 4.43 -7.55
N ALA A 51 -0.03 3.41 -7.33
CA ALA A 51 -0.44 2.01 -7.40
C ALA A 51 -1.46 1.65 -6.33
N ILE A 52 -1.24 2.12 -5.10
CA ILE A 52 -2.16 1.93 -3.97
C ILE A 52 -3.52 2.58 -4.25
N ILE A 53 -3.50 3.83 -4.74
CA ILE A 53 -4.71 4.56 -5.13
C ILE A 53 -5.45 3.81 -6.24
N TRP A 54 -4.73 3.38 -7.29
CA TRP A 54 -5.32 2.68 -8.42
C TRP A 54 -6.04 1.40 -8.02
N VAL A 55 -5.40 0.52 -7.24
CA VAL A 55 -6.02 -0.77 -6.87
C VAL A 55 -7.25 -0.59 -5.98
N THR A 56 -7.25 0.45 -5.14
CA THR A 56 -8.36 0.73 -4.22
C THR A 56 -9.52 1.42 -4.93
N TRP A 57 -9.22 2.36 -5.84
CA TRP A 57 -10.23 2.97 -6.72
C TRP A 57 -10.90 1.93 -7.63
N LYS A 58 -10.13 0.95 -8.11
CA LYS A 58 -10.63 -0.13 -8.96
C LYS A 58 -11.72 -0.99 -8.30
N ARG A 59 -11.84 -0.99 -6.96
CA ARG A 59 -12.93 -1.67 -6.23
C ARG A 59 -14.31 -1.13 -6.62
N HIS A 60 -14.41 0.19 -6.81
CA HIS A 60 -15.64 0.88 -7.16
C HIS A 60 -15.74 1.17 -8.66
N HIS A 61 -14.60 1.18 -9.36
CA HIS A 61 -14.49 1.45 -10.79
C HIS A 61 -13.78 0.29 -11.52
N PRO A 62 -14.46 -0.86 -11.68
CA PRO A 62 -13.87 -1.99 -12.40
C PRO A 62 -13.57 -1.60 -13.85
N GLY A 63 -12.37 -1.97 -14.32
CA GLY A 63 -11.92 -1.69 -15.70
C GLY A 63 -10.94 -0.53 -15.83
N VAL A 64 -10.74 0.27 -14.77
CA VAL A 64 -9.73 1.34 -14.77
C VAL A 64 -8.32 0.77 -14.86
N ALA A 65 -7.53 1.27 -15.80
CA ALA A 65 -6.13 0.93 -16.01
C ALA A 65 -5.22 1.76 -15.09
N PHE A 66 -4.01 1.27 -14.83
CA PHE A 66 -3.04 1.99 -14.00
C PHE A 66 -2.62 3.33 -14.65
N SER A 67 -2.42 3.32 -15.98
CA SER A 67 -2.07 4.50 -16.77
C SER A 67 -3.14 5.59 -16.77
N ASP A 68 -4.39 5.27 -16.42
CA ASP A 68 -5.46 6.27 -16.33
C ASP A 68 -5.19 7.28 -15.20
N PHE A 69 -4.26 6.98 -14.28
CA PHE A 69 -3.86 7.85 -13.19
C PHE A 69 -2.68 8.76 -13.52
N ASP A 70 -2.06 8.63 -14.70
CA ASP A 70 -0.89 9.45 -15.09
C ASP A 70 -1.28 10.92 -15.30
N ASP A 71 -2.48 11.16 -15.86
CA ASP A 71 -2.99 12.51 -16.17
C ASP A 71 -4.22 12.88 -15.30
N ARG A 72 -4.54 12.06 -14.30
CA ARG A 72 -5.76 12.23 -13.50
C ARG A 72 -5.60 13.32 -12.46
N ALA A 73 -6.71 14.02 -12.17
CA ALA A 73 -6.73 14.99 -11.08
C ALA A 73 -6.75 14.26 -9.73
N ILE A 74 -5.57 14.06 -9.15
CA ILE A 74 -5.37 13.50 -7.81
C ILE A 74 -4.86 14.63 -6.91
N THR A 75 -5.62 14.99 -5.89
CA THR A 75 -5.29 16.08 -4.95
C THR A 75 -5.45 15.61 -3.51
N ASP A 76 -4.91 16.42 -2.57
CA ASP A 76 -5.10 16.23 -1.12
C ASP A 76 -4.68 14.83 -0.63
N ILE A 77 -3.54 14.34 -1.12
CA ILE A 77 -2.99 13.05 -0.70
C ILE A 77 -2.44 13.18 0.72
N GLU A 78 -3.11 12.54 1.68
CA GLU A 78 -2.67 12.43 3.08
C GLU A 78 -2.42 10.96 3.43
N ILE A 79 -1.21 10.64 3.88
CA ILE A 79 -0.82 9.27 4.21
C ILE A 79 -0.50 9.19 5.70
N ASP A 80 -1.30 8.44 6.44
CA ASP A 80 -1.10 8.13 7.85
C ASP A 80 -0.62 6.68 7.97
N LEU A 81 0.70 6.50 8.04
CA LEU A 81 1.33 5.20 8.25
C LEU A 81 1.81 5.11 9.69
N GLU A 82 1.45 4.04 10.39
CA GLU A 82 2.12 3.71 11.64
C GLU A 82 3.58 3.39 11.36
N LYS A 83 4.48 4.03 12.12
CA LYS A 83 5.90 3.68 12.08
C LYS A 83 6.05 2.29 12.71
N ASP A 84 6.56 1.35 11.93
CA ASP A 84 7.07 0.08 12.44
C ASP A 84 8.29 0.41 13.33
N ASP A 85 8.11 0.37 14.65
CA ASP A 85 9.15 0.67 15.66
C ASP A 85 10.21 -0.44 15.78
N GLY A 86 10.37 -1.27 14.73
CA GLY A 86 11.60 -2.02 14.49
C GLY A 86 12.04 -2.95 15.61
N THR A 87 11.14 -3.57 16.37
CA THR A 87 11.52 -4.68 17.24
C THR A 87 11.68 -5.93 16.36
N PRO A 88 12.90 -6.40 16.05
CA PRO A 88 13.04 -7.69 15.42
C PRO A 88 12.40 -8.75 16.31
N PRO A 89 11.73 -9.78 15.76
CA PRO A 89 11.22 -10.87 16.56
C PRO A 89 12.40 -11.48 17.34
N GLU A 90 12.31 -11.49 18.67
CA GLU A 90 13.24 -12.25 19.51
C GLU A 90 13.17 -13.70 19.04
N ASN A 91 14.20 -14.12 18.30
CA ASN A 91 14.33 -15.49 17.86
C ASN A 91 14.42 -16.34 19.14
N PRO A 92 13.55 -17.34 19.36
CA PRO A 92 13.67 -18.18 20.54
C PRO A 92 14.99 -18.94 20.46
N THR A 93 15.96 -18.54 21.27
CA THR A 93 17.20 -19.28 21.49
C THR A 93 16.81 -20.67 21.98
N VAL A 94 16.85 -21.65 21.08
CA VAL A 94 16.80 -23.06 21.46
C VAL A 94 18.04 -23.33 22.32
N PRO A 95 17.88 -23.82 23.57
CA PRO A 95 19.03 -24.19 24.37
C PRO A 95 19.77 -25.31 23.66
N ALA A 96 21.07 -25.11 23.43
CA ALA A 96 21.96 -26.14 22.94
C ALA A 96 21.88 -27.33 23.90
N ALA A 97 21.46 -28.48 23.38
CA ALA A 97 21.55 -29.74 24.12
C ALA A 97 23.04 -30.06 24.33
N GLU A 98 23.49 -29.96 25.57
CA GLU A 98 24.78 -30.54 25.99
C GLU A 98 24.65 -32.06 26.00
N GLY A 99 25.65 -32.73 25.42
CA GLY A 99 25.74 -34.20 25.31
C GLY A 99 26.28 -34.90 26.54
#